data_AF-A0A921LD02-F1
#
_entry.id   AF-A0A921LD02-F1
#
_cell.length_a   1.000
_cell.length_b   1.000
_cell.length_c   1.000
_cell.angle_alpha   90.00
_cell.angle_beta   90.00
_cell.angle_gamma   90.00
#
_symmetry.space_group_name_H-M   'P 1'
#
loop_
_entity.id
_entity.type
_entity.pdbx_description
1 polymer ?
#
loop_
_entity_poly.entity_id
_entity_poly.type
_entity_poly.pdbx_seq_one_letter_code
_entity_poly.pdbx_strand_id
1 'polypeptide(L)'
;MDEKIRMDCSREAKVSGRRRFRVLLVCTLLYVVVLSVSVFMYLPDLFDRNAWSEMGVNIFLWRLTVSLLAWIWSAVLICILVRMHKGRGPFGREISLGMYITGAGLMLVAFLFPFIKGYTIEMGLFIQFGEYFTIDGFPFVIGLLCLILGYVLRIGVGYQKEMEQTI
;
A
#
# COMPACT_ATOMS: atom_id res chain seq x y z
N MET A 1 24.11 39.95 39.49
CA MET A 1 23.19 38.96 40.10
C MET A 1 21.94 38.95 39.24
N ASP A 2 22.02 38.44 38.01
CA ASP A 2 22.01 37.01 37.64
C ASP A 2 20.82 36.24 38.22
N GLU A 3 19.80 36.06 37.39
CA GLU A 3 19.23 34.73 37.16
C GLU A 3 18.37 34.73 35.88
N LYS A 4 19.00 34.36 34.77
CA LYS A 4 18.29 33.95 33.55
C LYS A 4 17.84 32.51 33.78
N ILE A 5 16.58 32.32 34.17
CA ILE A 5 15.96 30.99 34.20
C ILE A 5 15.88 30.49 32.75
N ARG A 6 16.89 29.72 32.35
CA ARG A 6 16.94 29.02 31.06
C ARG A 6 16.09 27.77 31.23
N MET A 7 14.80 27.90 30.94
CA MET A 7 13.88 26.77 30.91
C MET A 7 14.21 25.89 29.70
N ASP A 8 14.96 24.82 29.94
CA ASP A 8 15.37 23.83 28.94
C ASP A 8 14.19 22.89 28.63
N CYS A 9 13.23 23.38 27.83
CA CYS A 9 12.11 22.57 27.32
C CYS A 9 12.50 21.61 26.19
N SER A 10 13.80 21.34 25.96
CA SER A 10 14.23 20.60 24.77
C SER A 10 14.46 19.09 24.96
N ARG A 11 14.43 18.59 26.22
CA ARG A 11 14.96 17.25 26.53
C ARG A 11 13.95 16.13 26.79
N GLU A 12 12.70 16.42 27.13
CA GLU A 12 11.81 15.35 27.63
C GLU A 12 10.98 14.61 26.56
N ALA A 13 10.76 15.18 25.37
CA ALA A 13 9.95 14.53 24.34
C ALA A 13 10.71 13.52 23.44
N LYS A 14 12.05 13.53 23.43
CA LYS A 14 12.86 12.75 22.47
C LYS A 14 13.05 11.26 22.83
N VAL A 15 12.94 10.89 24.11
CA VAL A 15 13.30 9.53 24.56
C VAL A 15 12.14 8.52 24.40
N SER A 16 10.89 8.95 24.58
CA SER A 16 9.73 8.04 24.47
C SER A 16 9.44 7.61 23.03
N GLY A 17 9.66 8.51 22.06
CA GLY A 17 9.49 8.23 20.63
C GLY A 17 10.44 7.15 20.10
N ARG A 18 11.69 7.10 20.59
CA ARG A 18 12.72 6.16 20.10
C ARG A 18 12.38 4.71 20.42
N ARG A 19 11.82 4.44 21.61
CA ARG A 19 11.40 3.08 22.01
C ARG A 19 10.17 2.61 21.24
N ARG A 20 9.15 3.46 21.12
CA ARG A 20 7.93 3.17 20.33
C ARG A 20 8.26 2.95 18.86
N PHE A 21 9.15 3.76 18.29
CA PHE A 21 9.62 3.61 16.93
C PHE A 21 10.37 2.28 16.70
N ARG A 22 11.24 1.87 17.64
CA ARG A 22 11.93 0.58 17.55
C ARG A 22 10.95 -0.60 17.57
N VAL A 23 9.90 -0.53 18.39
CA VAL A 23 8.84 -1.55 18.42
C VAL A 23 8.08 -1.58 17.09
N LEU A 24 7.65 -0.42 16.57
CA LEU A 24 6.97 -0.33 15.26
C LEU A 24 7.82 -0.90 14.12
N LEU A 25 9.13 -0.63 14.15
CA LEU A 25 10.07 -1.14 13.16
C LEU A 25 10.19 -2.67 13.22
N VAL A 26 10.31 -3.24 14.42
CA VAL A 26 10.34 -4.70 14.61
C VAL A 26 9.01 -5.34 14.18
N CYS A 27 7.87 -4.78 14.59
CA CYS A 27 6.56 -5.29 14.20
C CYS A 27 6.36 -5.27 12.68
N THR A 28 6.78 -4.20 12.01
CA THR A 28 6.64 -4.09 10.55
C THR A 28 7.59 -5.04 9.83
N LEU A 29 8.82 -5.21 10.31
CA LEU A 29 9.75 -6.20 9.73
C LEU A 29 9.20 -7.62 9.88
N LEU A 30 8.65 -7.97 11.05
CA LEU A 30 7.98 -9.24 11.26
C LEU A 30 6.78 -9.41 10.33
N TYR A 31 5.96 -8.37 10.19
CA TYR A 31 4.82 -8.36 9.27
C TYR A 31 5.24 -8.59 7.80
N VAL A 32 6.27 -7.89 7.34
CA VAL A 32 6.82 -8.08 5.98
C VAL A 32 7.35 -9.48 5.79
N VAL A 33 8.10 -10.02 6.75
CA VAL A 33 8.62 -11.40 6.68
C VAL A 33 7.47 -12.41 6.61
N VAL A 34 6.45 -12.27 7.47
CA VAL A 34 5.28 -13.15 7.45
C VAL A 34 4.56 -13.06 6.11
N LEU A 35 4.32 -11.87 5.58
CA LEU A 35 3.69 -11.68 4.27
C LEU A 35 4.50 -12.29 3.13
N SER A 36 5.80 -12.01 3.06
CA SER A 36 6.69 -12.56 2.04
C SER A 36 6.70 -14.09 2.09
N VAL A 37 6.77 -14.68 3.29
CA VAL A 37 6.73 -16.15 3.48
C VAL A 37 5.36 -16.71 3.07
N SER A 38 4.27 -16.07 3.46
CA SER A 38 2.91 -16.47 3.09
C SER A 38 2.77 -16.53 1.57
N VAL A 39 3.16 -15.45 0.89
CA VAL A 39 3.12 -15.37 -0.57
C VAL A 39 4.02 -16.42 -1.22
N PHE A 40 5.21 -16.64 -0.68
CA PHE A 40 6.14 -17.64 -1.20
C PHE A 40 5.62 -19.08 -1.05
N MET A 41 4.90 -19.39 0.03
CA MET A 41 4.30 -20.72 0.22
C MET A 41 3.17 -20.99 -0.77
N TYR A 42 2.37 -19.99 -1.14
CA TYR A 42 1.29 -20.15 -2.11
C TYR A 42 1.73 -20.02 -3.58
N LEU A 43 2.97 -19.60 -3.82
CA LEU A 43 3.53 -19.39 -5.16
C LEU A 43 3.63 -20.70 -5.97
N PRO A 44 4.13 -21.82 -5.43
CA PRO A 44 4.14 -23.12 -6.11
C PRO A 44 2.72 -23.62 -6.44
N ASP A 45 1.80 -23.53 -5.50
CA ASP A 45 0.40 -23.92 -5.68
C ASP A 45 -0.32 -23.07 -6.74
N LEU A 46 0.13 -21.83 -6.94
CA LEU A 46 -0.36 -20.96 -8.02
C LEU A 46 0.04 -21.49 -9.41
N PHE A 47 1.21 -22.12 -9.55
CA PHE A 47 1.75 -22.57 -10.83
C PHE A 47 1.52 -24.05 -11.13
N ASP A 48 0.91 -24.80 -10.21
CA ASP A 48 0.48 -26.17 -10.48
C ASP A 48 -0.75 -26.17 -11.40
N ARG A 49 -0.61 -26.80 -12.57
CA ARG A 49 -1.69 -26.92 -13.56
C ARG A 49 -2.93 -27.62 -13.00
N ASN A 50 -2.75 -28.53 -12.05
CA ASN A 50 -3.86 -29.26 -11.43
C ASN A 50 -4.62 -28.38 -10.44
N ALA A 51 -3.90 -27.51 -9.71
CA ALA A 51 -4.52 -26.55 -8.81
C ALA A 51 -5.31 -25.47 -9.59
N TRP A 52 -4.88 -25.11 -10.80
CA TRP A 52 -5.56 -24.12 -11.65
C TRP A 52 -6.95 -24.58 -12.13
N SER A 53 -7.12 -25.88 -12.42
CA SER A 53 -8.42 -26.43 -12.83
C SER A 53 -9.40 -26.54 -11.66
N GLU A 54 -8.91 -26.70 -10.43
CA GLU A 54 -9.74 -26.86 -9.23
C GLU A 54 -10.08 -25.53 -8.52
N MET A 55 -9.16 -24.55 -8.49
CA MET A 55 -9.37 -23.28 -7.76
C MET A 55 -10.31 -22.30 -8.48
N GLY A 56 -10.49 -22.44 -9.79
CA GLY A 56 -11.20 -21.44 -10.60
C GLY A 56 -10.36 -20.19 -10.89
N VAL A 57 -10.53 -19.66 -12.10
CA VAL A 57 -9.70 -18.57 -12.64
C VAL A 57 -9.79 -17.29 -11.80
N ASN A 58 -10.96 -16.96 -11.23
CA ASN A 58 -11.14 -15.78 -10.38
C ASN A 58 -10.27 -15.82 -9.14
N ILE A 59 -10.34 -16.93 -8.40
CA ILE A 59 -9.64 -17.10 -7.13
C ILE A 59 -8.13 -16.99 -7.36
N PHE A 60 -7.66 -17.62 -8.43
CA PHE A 60 -6.25 -17.53 -8.84
C PHE A 60 -5.82 -16.07 -9.13
N LEU A 61 -6.55 -15.37 -10.00
CA LEU A 61 -6.20 -14.01 -10.41
C LEU A 61 -6.23 -13.04 -9.23
N TRP A 62 -7.23 -13.15 -8.35
CA TRP A 62 -7.32 -12.34 -7.15
C TRP A 62 -6.21 -12.63 -6.13
N ARG A 63 -5.86 -13.91 -5.92
CA ARG A 63 -4.71 -14.28 -5.08
C ARG A 63 -3.41 -13.70 -5.62
N LEU A 64 -3.23 -13.73 -6.94
CA LEU A 64 -2.07 -13.12 -7.60
C LEU A 64 -2.05 -11.61 -7.40
N THR A 65 -3.17 -10.91 -7.60
CA THR A 65 -3.27 -9.46 -7.38
C THR A 65 -2.94 -9.08 -5.93
N VAL A 66 -3.56 -9.76 -4.96
CA VAL A 66 -3.32 -9.49 -3.54
C VAL A 66 -1.86 -9.73 -3.16
N SER A 67 -1.28 -10.81 -3.67
CA SER A 67 0.14 -11.14 -3.50
C SER A 67 1.05 -10.01 -4.02
N LEU A 68 0.83 -9.54 -5.24
CA LEU A 68 1.63 -8.45 -5.83
C LEU A 68 1.47 -7.13 -5.05
N LEU A 69 0.24 -6.79 -4.64
CA LEU A 69 -0.02 -5.61 -3.84
C LEU A 69 0.64 -5.70 -2.45
N ALA A 70 0.67 -6.86 -1.83
CA ALA A 70 1.35 -7.07 -0.55
C ALA A 70 2.86 -6.78 -0.64
N TRP A 71 3.52 -7.21 -1.73
CA TRP A 71 4.93 -6.89 -1.96
C TRP A 71 5.17 -5.39 -2.13
N ILE A 72 4.32 -4.71 -2.90
CA ILE A 72 4.37 -3.26 -3.09
C ILE A 72 4.25 -2.54 -1.74
N TRP A 73 3.24 -2.89 -0.94
CA TRP A 73 3.01 -2.25 0.36
C TRP A 73 4.10 -2.57 1.38
N SER A 74 4.69 -3.77 1.32
CA SER A 74 5.84 -4.13 2.14
C SER A 74 7.04 -3.22 1.84
N ALA A 75 7.34 -2.97 0.57
CA ALA A 75 8.40 -2.05 0.16
C ALA A 75 8.10 -0.60 0.58
N VAL A 76 6.86 -0.14 0.41
CA VAL A 76 6.41 1.21 0.82
C VAL A 76 6.58 1.40 2.34
N LEU A 77 6.16 0.42 3.14
CA LEU A 77 6.29 0.45 4.60
C LEU A 77 7.76 0.51 5.05
N ILE A 78 8.63 -0.29 4.44
CA ILE A 78 10.08 -0.23 4.72
C ILE A 78 10.63 1.17 4.41
N CYS A 79 10.26 1.77 3.28
CA CYS A 79 10.70 3.11 2.91
C CYS A 79 10.25 4.18 3.91
N ILE A 80 8.99 4.12 4.36
CA ILE A 80 8.45 5.04 5.39
C ILE A 80 9.24 4.91 6.70
N LEU A 81 9.51 3.67 7.13
CA LEU A 81 10.28 3.42 8.33
C LEU A 81 11.71 3.96 8.23
N VAL A 82 12.39 3.74 7.10
CA VAL A 82 13.74 4.28 6.89
C VAL A 82 13.74 5.81 6.95
N ARG A 83 12.68 6.47 6.42
CA ARG A 83 12.54 7.93 6.52
C ARG A 83 12.36 8.40 7.95
N MET A 84 11.47 7.75 8.70
CA MET A 84 11.26 8.06 10.11
C MET A 84 12.53 7.83 10.94
N HIS A 85 13.31 6.78 10.64
CA HIS A 85 14.60 6.53 11.29
C HIS A 85 15.62 7.65 11.02
N LYS A 86 15.59 8.24 9.82
CA LYS A 86 16.41 9.41 9.45
C LYS A 86 15.87 10.73 10.02
N GLY A 87 14.87 10.69 10.89
CA GLY A 87 14.27 11.88 11.51
C GLY A 87 13.36 12.69 10.59
N ARG A 88 12.95 12.13 9.44
CA ARG A 88 12.00 12.77 8.53
C ARG A 88 10.57 12.39 8.92
N GLY A 89 9.60 13.26 8.59
CA GLY A 89 8.19 13.00 8.85
C GLY A 89 7.67 11.69 8.22
N PRO A 90 6.62 11.08 8.81
CA PRO A 90 6.04 9.81 8.35
C PRO A 90 5.32 9.93 7.01
N PHE A 91 4.77 11.11 6.68
CA PHE A 91 4.15 11.37 5.39
C PHE A 91 5.21 11.71 4.34
N GLY A 92 5.63 10.66 3.64
CA GLY A 92 6.53 10.75 2.51
C GLY A 92 5.81 10.67 1.17
N ARG A 93 6.53 11.00 0.09
CA ARG A 93 6.10 10.77 -1.30
C ARG A 93 5.79 9.29 -1.55
N GLU A 94 6.37 8.41 -0.75
CA GLU A 94 6.31 6.96 -0.82
C GLU A 94 4.90 6.42 -0.56
N ILE A 95 4.15 6.99 0.39
CA ILE A 95 2.74 6.58 0.64
C ILE A 95 1.87 6.95 -0.55
N SER A 96 1.99 8.18 -1.05
CA SER A 96 1.26 8.66 -2.23
C SER A 96 1.59 7.80 -3.47
N LEU A 97 2.87 7.47 -3.65
CA LEU A 97 3.32 6.62 -4.75
C LEU A 97 2.80 5.18 -4.62
N GLY A 98 2.79 4.61 -3.41
CA GLY A 98 2.18 3.30 -3.13
C GLY A 98 0.68 3.27 -3.47
N MET A 99 -0.05 4.33 -3.12
CA MET A 99 -1.46 4.50 -3.47
C MET A 99 -1.66 4.61 -4.99
N TYR A 100 -0.80 5.36 -5.70
CA TYR A 100 -0.88 5.46 -7.16
C TYR A 100 -0.58 4.14 -7.87
N ILE A 101 0.46 3.41 -7.45
CA ILE A 101 0.78 2.10 -8.03
C ILE A 101 -0.37 1.11 -7.77
N THR A 102 -0.88 1.07 -6.55
CA THR A 102 -2.02 0.21 -6.18
C THR A 102 -3.24 0.55 -7.02
N GLY A 103 -3.57 1.84 -7.11
CA GLY A 103 -4.71 2.34 -7.86
C GLY A 103 -4.62 2.02 -9.36
N ALA A 104 -3.47 2.32 -9.97
CA ALA A 104 -3.24 2.04 -11.39
C ALA A 104 -3.24 0.52 -11.69
N GLY A 105 -2.64 -0.29 -10.81
CA GLY A 105 -2.65 -1.74 -10.93
C GLY A 105 -4.06 -2.32 -10.85
N LEU A 106 -4.86 -1.84 -9.89
CA LEU A 106 -6.25 -2.26 -9.74
C LEU A 106 -7.12 -1.83 -10.92
N MET A 107 -6.93 -0.62 -11.44
CA MET A 107 -7.58 -0.20 -12.68
C MET A 107 -7.22 -1.13 -13.85
N LEU A 108 -5.93 -1.44 -14.01
CA LEU A 108 -5.47 -2.31 -15.09
C LEU A 108 -6.09 -3.71 -15.01
N VAL A 109 -6.13 -4.34 -13.83
CA VAL A 109 -6.79 -5.65 -13.70
C VAL A 109 -8.31 -5.58 -13.88
N ALA A 110 -8.95 -4.47 -13.50
CA ALA A 110 -10.38 -4.25 -13.75
C ALA A 110 -10.73 -4.29 -15.24
N PHE A 111 -9.81 -3.82 -16.09
CA PHE A 111 -9.95 -3.91 -17.55
C PHE A 111 -9.53 -5.29 -18.07
N LEU A 112 -8.46 -5.89 -17.56
CA LEU A 112 -7.88 -7.10 -18.16
C LEU A 112 -8.60 -8.39 -17.76
N PHE A 113 -9.03 -8.52 -16.50
CA PHE A 113 -9.59 -9.76 -15.98
C PHE A 113 -10.86 -10.22 -16.71
N PRO A 114 -11.81 -9.33 -17.06
CA PRO A 114 -12.99 -9.71 -17.85
C PRO A 114 -12.68 -10.37 -19.20
N PHE A 115 -11.49 -10.17 -19.78
CA PHE A 115 -11.08 -10.80 -21.04
C PHE A 115 -10.41 -12.17 -20.86
N ILE A 116 -10.17 -12.60 -19.63
CA ILE A 116 -9.57 -13.90 -19.33
C ILE A 116 -10.66 -14.96 -19.35
N LYS A 117 -10.46 -16.01 -20.17
CA LYS A 117 -11.42 -17.13 -20.27
C LYS A 117 -11.61 -17.78 -18.90
N GLY A 118 -12.87 -17.96 -18.51
CA GLY A 118 -13.23 -18.53 -17.20
C GLY A 118 -13.25 -17.52 -16.06
N TYR A 119 -12.92 -16.24 -16.31
CA TYR A 119 -13.17 -15.18 -15.35
C TYR A 119 -14.67 -14.87 -15.28
N THR A 120 -15.19 -14.73 -14.07
CA THR A 120 -16.56 -14.27 -13.83
C THR A 120 -16.50 -13.05 -12.92
N ILE A 121 -17.19 -11.99 -13.32
CA ILE A 121 -17.27 -10.77 -12.52
C ILE A 121 -18.09 -11.07 -11.28
N GLU A 122 -17.45 -10.94 -10.12
CA GLU A 122 -18.10 -11.16 -8.83
C GLU A 122 -18.94 -9.94 -8.43
N MET A 123 -19.95 -10.19 -7.60
CA MET A 123 -20.90 -9.18 -7.08
C MET A 123 -21.76 -8.44 -8.13
N GLY A 124 -21.70 -8.82 -9.41
CA GLY A 124 -22.53 -8.20 -10.46
C GLY A 124 -22.21 -6.72 -10.71
N LEU A 125 -21.10 -6.21 -10.18
CA LEU A 125 -20.67 -4.83 -10.37
C LEU A 125 -19.81 -4.78 -11.63
N PHE A 126 -20.40 -4.44 -12.77
CA PHE A 126 -19.68 -4.30 -14.02
C PHE A 126 -20.12 -3.05 -14.77
N ILE A 127 -19.19 -2.48 -15.54
CA ILE A 127 -19.48 -1.38 -16.46
C ILE A 127 -19.29 -1.93 -17.86
N GLN A 128 -20.37 -1.96 -18.63
CA GLN A 128 -20.36 -2.48 -19.99
C GLN A 128 -20.50 -1.33 -21.00
N PHE A 129 -19.55 -1.24 -21.93
CA PHE A 129 -19.57 -0.29 -23.04
C PHE A 129 -19.79 -1.06 -24.34
N GLY A 130 -21.04 -1.09 -24.80
CA GLY A 130 -21.43 -1.87 -25.98
C GLY A 130 -21.23 -3.37 -25.78
N GLU A 131 -21.07 -4.12 -26.87
CA GLU A 131 -20.98 -5.58 -26.82
C GLU A 131 -19.58 -6.13 -26.48
N TYR A 132 -18.53 -5.30 -26.61
CA TYR A 132 -17.14 -5.77 -26.63
C TYR A 132 -16.31 -5.42 -25.40
N PHE A 133 -16.80 -4.53 -24.55
CA PHE A 133 -15.98 -3.97 -23.49
C PHE A 133 -16.70 -4.03 -22.15
N THR A 134 -16.11 -4.80 -21.23
CA THR A 134 -16.61 -5.00 -19.88
C THR A 134 -15.50 -4.68 -18.89
N ILE A 135 -15.82 -3.85 -17.90
CA ILE A 135 -14.94 -3.52 -16.77
C ILE A 135 -15.49 -4.23 -15.56
N ASP A 136 -14.61 -4.91 -14.81
CA ASP A 136 -14.95 -5.37 -13.47
C ASP A 136 -14.98 -4.16 -12.51
N GLY A 137 -16.17 -3.85 -12.01
CA GLY A 137 -16.41 -2.67 -11.20
C GLY A 137 -15.76 -2.74 -9.82
N PHE A 138 -15.53 -3.93 -9.26
CA PHE A 138 -14.96 -4.05 -7.92
C PHE A 138 -13.50 -3.55 -7.83
N PRO A 139 -12.54 -4.10 -8.62
CA PRO A 139 -11.19 -3.55 -8.68
C PRO A 139 -11.18 -2.12 -9.23
N PHE A 140 -12.10 -1.74 -10.11
CA PHE A 140 -12.19 -0.38 -10.63
C PHE A 140 -12.47 0.65 -9.52
N VAL A 141 -13.50 0.41 -8.69
CA VAL A 141 -13.87 1.33 -7.60
C VAL A 141 -12.74 1.44 -6.57
N ILE A 142 -12.16 0.31 -6.15
CA ILE A 142 -11.04 0.32 -5.20
C ILE A 142 -9.83 1.04 -5.81
N GLY A 143 -9.53 0.77 -7.08
CA GLY A 143 -8.45 1.42 -7.82
C GLY A 143 -8.63 2.94 -7.88
N LEU A 144 -9.84 3.40 -8.20
CA LEU A 144 -10.18 4.82 -8.23
C LEU A 144 -10.00 5.49 -6.86
N LEU A 145 -10.49 4.85 -5.79
CA LEU A 145 -10.32 5.34 -4.43
C LEU A 145 -8.83 5.48 -4.07
N CYS A 146 -8.01 4.48 -4.40
CA CYS A 146 -6.56 4.55 -4.19
C CYS A 146 -5.91 5.72 -4.96
N LEU A 147 -6.32 5.99 -6.21
CA LEU A 147 -5.80 7.12 -6.98
C LEU A 147 -6.17 8.47 -6.33
N ILE A 148 -7.43 8.62 -5.90
CA ILE A 148 -7.91 9.83 -5.21
C ILE A 148 -7.14 10.04 -3.91
N LEU A 149 -7.01 8.99 -3.08
CA LEU A 149 -6.24 9.05 -1.84
C LEU A 149 -4.77 9.37 -2.10
N GLY A 150 -4.16 8.79 -3.14
CA GLY A 150 -2.80 9.09 -3.56
C GLY A 150 -2.60 10.57 -3.90
N TYR A 151 -3.59 11.20 -4.53
CA TYR A 151 -3.60 12.62 -4.83
C TYR A 151 -3.75 13.50 -3.59
N VAL A 152 -4.71 13.18 -2.71
CA VAL A 152 -4.89 13.90 -1.44
C VAL A 152 -3.61 13.82 -0.59
N LEU A 153 -2.99 12.65 -0.49
CA LEU A 153 -1.73 12.46 0.23
C LEU A 153 -0.58 13.25 -0.39
N ARG A 154 -0.52 13.33 -1.73
CA ARG A 154 0.49 14.14 -2.43
C ARG A 154 0.40 15.61 -2.04
N ILE A 155 -0.83 16.15 -1.98
CA ILE A 155 -1.10 17.52 -1.55
C ILE A 155 -0.71 17.69 -0.07
N GLY A 156 -1.11 16.77 0.80
CA GLY A 156 -0.76 16.80 2.22
C GLY A 156 0.75 16.80 2.48
N VAL A 157 1.52 16.02 1.71
CA VAL A 157 3.00 16.04 1.75
C VAL A 157 3.57 17.40 1.31
N GLY A 158 2.91 18.11 0.39
CA GLY A 158 3.27 19.47 0.00
C GLY A 158 3.13 20.45 1.17
N TYR A 159 1.95 20.47 1.80
CA TYR A 159 1.68 21.34 2.95
C TYR A 159 2.62 21.07 4.13
N GLN A 160 2.95 19.82 4.41
CA GLN A 160 3.87 19.50 5.51
C GLN A 160 5.27 20.09 5.27
N LYS A 161 5.75 20.10 4.02
CA LYS A 161 7.06 20.70 3.69
C LYS A 161 7.06 22.21 3.84
N GLU A 162 5.97 22.87 3.45
CA GLU A 162 5.82 24.32 3.61
C GLU A 162 5.84 24.69 5.11
N MET A 163 5.10 23.95 5.95
CA MET A 163 5.13 24.15 7.39
C MET A 163 6.52 23.95 8.01
N GLU A 164 7.25 22.89 7.60
CA GLU A 164 8.61 22.63 8.08
C GLU A 164 9.64 23.69 7.64
N GLN A 165 9.35 24.48 6.59
CA GLN A 165 10.21 25.57 6.12
C GLN A 165 9.90 26.93 6.75
N THR A 166 8.72 27.10 7.34
CA THR A 166 8.26 28.37 7.90
C THR A 166 8.55 28.50 9.41
N ILE A 167 8.99 27.41 10.06
CA ILE A 167 9.38 27.32 11.48
C ILE A 167 10.90 27.18 11.58
#